data_AF-X1VA25-F1
#
_entry.id   AF-X1VA25-F1
#
_cell.length_a   1.000
_cell.length_b   1.000
_cell.length_c   1.000
_cell.angle_alpha   90.00
_cell.angle_beta   90.00
_cell.angle_gamma   90.00
#
_symmetry.space_group_name_H-M   'P 1'
#
loop_
_entity.id
_entity.type
_entity.pdbx_description
1 polymer ?
#
loop_
_entity_poly.entity_id
_entity_poly.type
_entity_poly.pdbx_seq_one_letter_code
_entity_poly.pdbx_strand_id
1 'polypeptide(L)'
;MRHPESTMEKQGKLGQWLKEKCEKEHLSLRQVAIKTGVSHQTIAGLIDGKKALPTTIKRLAHGFGGNGKRRLALEDKLLVLAGYRTERPREKLSEPLAQLIDKEKQLNETQLKMMGHFADFLIEIEEKIKHEATP
;
A
#
# COMPACT_ATOMS: atom_id res chain seq x y z
N MET A 1 -31.19 -1.22 -29.43
CA MET A 1 -30.48 -1.84 -28.29
C MET A 1 -29.29 -0.96 -27.97
N ARG A 2 -29.22 -0.37 -26.77
CA ARG A 2 -28.09 0.50 -26.37
C ARG A 2 -26.98 -0.38 -25.79
N HIS A 3 -25.81 -0.32 -26.41
CA HIS A 3 -24.57 -0.91 -25.92
C HIS A 3 -24.15 -0.25 -24.59
N PRO A 4 -23.80 -1.01 -23.54
CA PRO A 4 -23.23 -0.46 -22.31
C PRO A 4 -21.70 -0.62 -22.32
N GLU A 5 -20.98 0.03 -23.23
CA GLU A 5 -19.51 -0.07 -23.34
C GLU A 5 -18.78 1.25 -23.02
N SER A 6 -19.39 2.18 -22.29
CA SER A 6 -18.82 3.54 -22.07
C SER A 6 -18.64 3.96 -20.60
N THR A 7 -18.60 3.03 -19.65
CA THR A 7 -18.40 3.36 -18.22
C THR A 7 -17.03 2.96 -17.64
N MET A 8 -16.18 2.24 -18.36
CA MET A 8 -14.89 1.77 -17.84
C MET A 8 -13.75 2.79 -17.90
N GLU A 9 -13.82 3.84 -18.73
CA GLU A 9 -12.67 4.73 -18.96
C GLU A 9 -12.49 5.89 -17.96
N LYS A 10 -13.46 6.15 -17.07
CA LYS A 10 -13.37 7.27 -16.10
C LYS A 10 -13.16 6.85 -14.65
N GLN A 11 -13.07 5.56 -14.37
CA GLN A 11 -12.87 5.08 -13.00
C GLN A 11 -11.37 5.11 -12.66
N GLY A 12 -10.95 6.07 -11.82
CA GLY A 12 -9.61 6.05 -11.27
C GLY A 12 -9.32 4.75 -10.52
N LYS A 13 -8.07 4.28 -10.49
CA LYS A 13 -7.68 2.97 -9.91
C LYS A 13 -8.19 2.74 -8.48
N LEU A 14 -8.31 3.81 -7.69
CA LEU A 14 -8.92 3.78 -6.35
C LEU A 14 -10.42 3.46 -6.38
N GLY A 15 -11.18 4.05 -7.30
CA GLY A 15 -12.62 3.83 -7.45
C GLY A 15 -12.93 2.39 -7.82
N GLN A 16 -12.15 1.82 -8.75
CA GLN A 16 -12.23 0.40 -9.10
C GLN A 16 -11.95 -0.50 -7.88
N TRP A 17 -10.86 -0.24 -7.15
CA TRP A 17 -10.55 -0.99 -5.93
C TRP A 17 -11.68 -0.94 -4.90
N LEU A 18 -12.30 0.24 -4.72
CA LEU A 18 -13.39 0.41 -3.77
C LEU A 18 -14.63 -0.36 -4.21
N LYS A 19 -14.96 -0.37 -5.50
CA LYS A 19 -16.07 -1.14 -6.07
C LYS A 19 -15.87 -2.64 -5.86
N GLU A 20 -14.72 -3.18 -6.26
CA GLU A 20 -14.37 -4.60 -6.08
C GLU A 20 -14.40 -5.01 -4.60
N LYS A 21 -13.95 -4.11 -3.71
CA LYS A 21 -13.97 -4.35 -2.26
C LYS A 21 -15.39 -4.41 -1.70
N CYS A 22 -16.30 -3.56 -2.18
CA CYS A 22 -17.72 -3.59 -1.81
C CYS A 22 -18.39 -4.88 -2.29
N GLU A 23 -18.14 -5.27 -3.53
CA GLU A 23 -18.70 -6.50 -4.12
C GLU A 23 -18.22 -7.74 -3.36
N LYS A 24 -16.91 -7.84 -3.08
CA LYS A 24 -16.33 -8.97 -2.35
C LYS A 24 -16.83 -9.12 -0.91
N GLU A 25 -17.13 -8.01 -0.24
CA GLU A 25 -17.65 -8.02 1.14
C GLU A 25 -19.19 -7.91 1.21
N HIS A 26 -19.89 -7.94 0.06
CA HIS A 26 -21.32 -7.73 -0.06
C HIS A 26 -21.83 -6.47 0.69
N LEU A 27 -21.06 -5.38 0.62
CA LEU A 27 -21.38 -4.14 1.33
C LEU A 27 -22.10 -3.15 0.42
N SER A 28 -23.23 -2.64 0.90
CA SER A 28 -23.84 -1.44 0.34
C SER A 28 -23.00 -0.20 0.63
N LEU A 29 -23.13 0.84 -0.20
CA LEU A 29 -22.44 2.12 0.01
C LEU A 29 -22.73 2.73 1.39
N ARG A 30 -23.94 2.51 1.92
CA ARG A 30 -24.33 2.97 3.25
C ARG A 30 -23.61 2.20 4.36
N GLN A 31 -23.43 0.90 4.21
CA GLN A 31 -22.64 0.10 5.17
C GLN A 31 -21.16 0.49 5.11
N VAL A 32 -20.61 0.75 3.92
CA VAL A 32 -19.23 1.27 3.79
C VAL A 32 -19.10 2.64 4.43
N ALA A 33 -20.10 3.50 4.30
CA ALA A 33 -20.10 4.81 4.93
C ALA A 33 -20.02 4.72 6.45
N ILE A 34 -20.82 3.83 7.05
CA ILE A 34 -20.79 3.54 8.49
C ILE A 34 -19.42 2.95 8.89
N LYS A 35 -18.92 1.97 8.13
CA LYS A 35 -17.66 1.27 8.41
C LYS A 35 -16.43 2.18 8.36
N THR A 36 -16.42 3.15 7.45
CA THR A 36 -15.25 3.99 7.16
C THR A 36 -15.36 5.42 7.71
N GLY A 37 -16.56 5.86 8.12
CA GLY A 37 -16.80 7.26 8.48
C GLY A 37 -16.67 8.23 7.30
N VAL A 38 -16.81 7.73 6.06
CA VAL A 38 -16.84 8.51 4.82
C VAL A 38 -18.29 8.59 4.35
N SER A 39 -18.78 9.73 3.90
CA SER A 39 -20.18 9.84 3.45
C SER A 39 -20.46 8.95 2.23
N HIS A 40 -21.69 8.45 2.11
CA HIS A 40 -22.08 7.62 0.97
C HIS A 40 -21.90 8.36 -0.37
N GLN A 41 -22.11 9.69 -0.38
CA GLN A 41 -21.94 10.53 -1.58
C GLN A 41 -20.47 10.61 -1.99
N THR A 42 -19.56 10.72 -1.02
CA THR A 42 -18.13 10.68 -1.29
C THR A 42 -17.72 9.32 -1.82
N ILE A 43 -18.20 8.22 -1.23
CA ILE A 43 -17.92 6.84 -1.70
C ILE A 43 -18.40 6.65 -3.14
N ALA A 44 -19.64 7.05 -3.45
CA ALA A 44 -20.18 7.00 -4.82
C ALA A 44 -19.31 7.84 -5.77
N GLY A 45 -18.98 9.07 -5.36
CA GLY A 45 -18.11 9.95 -6.12
C GLY A 45 -16.74 9.36 -6.41
N LEU A 46 -16.13 8.63 -5.46
CA LEU A 46 -14.85 7.94 -5.68
C LEU A 46 -14.97 6.81 -6.70
N ILE A 47 -16.06 6.04 -6.65
CA ILE A 47 -16.34 4.97 -7.62
C ILE A 47 -16.51 5.57 -9.02
N ASP A 48 -17.14 6.74 -9.12
CA ASP A 48 -17.34 7.48 -10.37
C ASP A 48 -16.08 8.24 -10.84
N GLY A 49 -14.96 8.13 -10.12
CA GLY A 49 -13.66 8.69 -10.54
C GLY A 49 -13.32 10.06 -9.95
N LYS A 50 -14.08 10.58 -8.97
CA LYS A 50 -13.66 11.78 -8.23
C LYS A 50 -12.34 11.52 -7.49
N LYS A 51 -11.49 12.54 -7.47
CA LYS A 51 -10.23 12.50 -6.74
C LYS A 51 -10.48 12.39 -5.23
N ALA A 52 -9.89 11.38 -4.59
CA ALA A 52 -9.94 11.24 -3.14
C ALA A 52 -9.01 12.24 -2.47
N LEU A 53 -9.40 12.77 -1.31
CA LEU A 53 -8.48 13.50 -0.44
C LEU A 53 -7.65 12.50 0.39
N PRO A 54 -6.42 12.86 0.82
CA PRO A 54 -5.61 12.00 1.69
C PRO A 54 -6.30 11.64 3.00
N THR A 55 -7.12 12.55 3.54
CA THR A 55 -7.95 12.31 4.73
C THR A 55 -9.02 11.25 4.49
N THR A 56 -9.63 11.24 3.31
CA THR A 56 -10.58 10.19 2.88
C THR A 56 -9.88 8.84 2.77
N ILE A 57 -8.67 8.81 2.19
CA ILE A 57 -7.86 7.59 2.07
C ILE A 57 -7.52 7.00 3.45
N LYS A 58 -7.13 7.83 4.41
CA LYS A 58 -6.89 7.43 5.80
C LYS A 58 -8.12 6.76 6.43
N ARG A 59 -9.30 7.34 6.22
CA ARG A 59 -10.57 6.81 6.73
C ARG A 59 -10.94 5.48 6.10
N LEU A 60 -10.77 5.35 4.78
CA LEU A 60 -10.95 4.07 4.07
C LEU A 60 -9.99 3.00 4.60
N ALA A 61 -8.71 3.33 4.75
CA ALA A 61 -7.71 2.41 5.28
C ALA A 61 -8.01 1.98 6.72
N HIS A 62 -8.52 2.89 7.55
CA HIS A 62 -8.94 2.57 8.90
C HIS A 62 -10.16 1.62 8.92
N GLY A 63 -11.22 1.94 8.17
CA GLY A 63 -12.43 1.13 8.15
C GLY A 63 -12.24 -0.27 7.54
N PHE A 64 -11.35 -0.42 6.56
CA PHE A 64 -11.09 -1.71 5.91
C PHE A 64 -9.87 -2.47 6.45
N GLY A 65 -8.89 -1.77 7.02
CA GLY A 65 -7.64 -2.33 7.52
C GLY A 65 -7.60 -2.53 9.04
N GLY A 66 -8.56 -1.97 9.78
CA GLY A 66 -8.64 -2.07 11.23
C GLY A 66 -7.48 -1.34 11.93
N ASN A 67 -6.89 -2.02 12.92
CA ASN A 67 -5.81 -1.50 13.75
C ASN A 67 -4.45 -2.10 13.37
N GLY A 68 -3.37 -1.32 13.53
CA GLY A 68 -1.98 -1.78 13.39
C GLY A 68 -1.46 -1.85 11.94
N LYS A 69 -0.50 -2.76 11.69
CA LYS A 69 0.28 -2.82 10.44
C LYS A 69 -0.56 -3.02 9.17
N ARG A 70 -1.71 -3.71 9.27
CA ARG A 70 -2.65 -3.90 8.15
C ARG A 70 -3.25 -2.57 7.66
N ARG A 71 -3.55 -1.65 8.59
CA ARG A 71 -4.02 -0.29 8.26
C ARG A 71 -2.99 0.47 7.46
N LEU A 72 -1.73 0.49 7.92
CA LEU A 72 -0.64 1.23 7.29
C LEU A 72 -0.33 0.71 5.88
N ALA A 73 -0.27 -0.61 5.72
CA ALA A 73 -0.07 -1.23 4.41
C ALA A 73 -1.22 -0.94 3.44
N LEU A 74 -2.46 -0.88 3.95
CA LEU A 74 -3.61 -0.53 3.14
C LEU A 74 -3.62 0.96 2.78
N GLU A 75 -3.31 1.84 3.72
CA GLU A 75 -3.20 3.28 3.50
C GLU A 75 -2.19 3.60 2.39
N ASP A 76 -1.01 2.98 2.44
CA ASP A 76 0.02 3.14 1.40
C ASP A 76 -0.48 2.68 0.02
N LYS A 77 -1.12 1.50 -0.05
CA LYS A 77 -1.73 1.01 -1.29
C LYS A 77 -2.77 1.99 -1.85
N LEU A 78 -3.64 2.54 -1.00
CA LEU A 78 -4.69 3.45 -1.44
C LEU A 78 -4.13 4.81 -1.90
N LEU A 79 -3.05 5.29 -1.26
CA LEU A 79 -2.34 6.50 -1.69
C LEU A 79 -1.72 6.34 -3.08
N VAL A 80 -1.17 5.16 -3.37
CA VAL A 80 -0.67 4.81 -4.70
C VAL A 80 -1.79 4.78 -5.72
N LEU A 81 -2.91 4.10 -5.43
CA LEU A 81 -4.07 4.03 -6.32
C LEU A 81 -4.71 5.40 -6.60
N ALA A 82 -4.59 6.33 -5.65
CA ALA A 82 -5.06 7.70 -5.79
C ALA A 82 -4.06 8.65 -6.47
N GLY A 83 -2.87 8.17 -6.83
CA GLY A 83 -1.82 8.96 -7.48
C GLY A 83 -1.09 9.93 -6.55
N TYR A 84 -1.20 9.78 -5.23
CA TYR A 84 -0.43 10.56 -4.26
C TYR A 84 0.99 10.01 -4.04
N ARG A 85 1.22 8.75 -4.39
CA ARG A 85 2.52 8.08 -4.34
C ARG A 85 2.70 7.28 -5.62
N THR A 86 3.94 7.18 -6.10
CA THR A 86 4.32 6.16 -7.08
C THR A 86 4.32 4.80 -6.39
N GLU A 87 4.01 3.73 -7.13
CA GLU A 87 4.22 2.37 -6.62
C GLU A 87 5.66 2.29 -6.13
N ARG A 88 5.87 2.16 -4.81
CA ARG A 88 7.15 1.64 -4.34
C ARG A 88 7.29 0.31 -5.05
N PRO A 89 8.41 0.02 -5.72
CA PRO A 89 8.64 -1.31 -6.22
C PRO A 89 8.50 -2.23 -5.00
N ARG A 90 7.39 -2.98 -4.94
CA ARG A 90 7.39 -4.22 -4.20
C ARG A 90 8.29 -5.11 -5.03
N GLU A 91 9.60 -4.89 -4.94
CA GLU A 91 10.56 -5.94 -5.21
C GLU A 91 9.97 -7.17 -4.53
N LYS A 92 9.69 -8.21 -5.32
CA LYS A 92 9.37 -9.52 -4.77
C LYS A 92 10.35 -9.71 -3.62
N LEU A 93 9.85 -9.78 -2.39
CA LEU A 93 10.69 -10.03 -1.23
C LEU A 93 11.52 -11.24 -1.60
N SER A 94 12.81 -11.04 -1.83
CA SER A 94 13.69 -12.13 -2.17
C SER A 94 13.64 -13.11 -1.00
N GLU A 95 13.75 -14.40 -1.27
CA GLU A 95 13.75 -15.41 -0.21
C GLU A 95 14.74 -15.06 0.93
N PRO A 96 15.96 -14.54 0.65
CA PRO A 96 16.86 -14.07 1.70
C PRO A 96 16.30 -12.91 2.54
N LEU A 97 15.61 -11.95 1.91
CA LEU A 97 15.02 -10.82 2.61
C LEU A 97 13.84 -11.25 3.48
N ALA A 98 13.02 -12.20 3.01
CA ALA A 98 11.94 -12.78 3.82
C ALA A 98 12.49 -13.50 5.07
N GLN A 99 13.54 -14.32 4.89
CA GLN A 99 14.20 -15.01 6.00
C GLN A 99 14.81 -14.02 7.01
N LEU A 100 15.35 -12.88 6.54
CA LEU A 100 15.91 -11.86 7.41
C LEU A 100 14.83 -11.15 8.24
N ILE A 101 13.69 -10.84 7.63
CA ILE A 101 12.51 -10.29 8.32
C ILE A 101 11.95 -11.26 9.38
N ASP A 102 11.99 -12.57 9.12
CA ASP A 102 11.53 -13.55 10.10
C ASP A 102 12.49 -13.70 11.29
N LYS A 103 13.80 -13.55 11.06
CA LYS A 103 14.82 -13.54 12.12
C LYS A 103 14.82 -12.25 12.92
N GLU A 104 14.56 -11.10 12.28
CA GLU A 104 14.50 -9.78 12.93
C GLU A 104 13.55 -9.77 14.13
N LYS A 105 12.42 -10.46 14.04
CA LYS A 105 11.42 -10.60 15.13
C LYS A 105 11.95 -11.26 16.41
N GLN A 106 13.07 -11.98 16.33
CA GLN A 106 13.67 -12.72 17.44
C GLN A 106 14.85 -11.98 18.08
N LEU A 107 15.25 -10.83 17.51
CA LEU A 107 16.40 -10.07 17.96
C LEU A 107 16.00 -8.98 18.95
N ASN A 108 16.88 -8.71 19.92
CA ASN A 108 16.77 -7.54 20.79
C ASN A 108 17.42 -6.30 20.16
N GLU A 109 17.20 -5.14 20.76
CA GLU A 109 17.68 -3.86 20.23
C GLU A 109 19.20 -3.82 20.02
N THR A 110 19.98 -4.40 20.94
CA THR A 110 21.44 -4.47 20.81
C THR A 110 21.85 -5.32 19.61
N GLN A 111 21.19 -6.46 19.41
CA GLN A 111 21.44 -7.35 18.27
C GLN A 111 21.04 -6.71 16.93
N LEU A 112 19.95 -5.93 16.91
CA LEU A 112 19.55 -5.18 15.72
C LEU A 112 20.56 -4.09 15.36
N LYS A 113 21.13 -3.37 16.36
CA LYS A 113 22.20 -2.40 16.12
C LYS A 113 23.45 -3.05 15.53
N MET A 114 23.85 -4.22 16.05
CA MET A 114 24.96 -4.98 15.48
C MET A 114 24.70 -5.42 14.04
N MET A 115 23.47 -5.86 13.73
CA MET A 115 23.08 -6.23 12.37
C MET A 115 23.14 -5.02 11.42
N GLY A 116 22.76 -3.83 11.90
CA GLY A 116 22.94 -2.57 11.15
C GLY A 116 24.40 -2.30 10.81
N HIS A 117 25.29 -2.30 11.80
CA HIS A 117 26.72 -2.08 11.57
C HIS A 117 27.34 -3.11 10.62
N PHE A 118 26.88 -4.36 10.67
CA PHE A 118 27.36 -5.40 9.77
C PHE A 118 26.88 -5.18 8.33
N ALA A 119 25.64 -4.70 8.15
CA ALA A 119 25.15 -4.32 6.83
C ALA A 119 25.94 -3.14 6.25
N ASP A 120 26.22 -2.12 7.07
CA ASP A 120 27.04 -0.97 6.68
C ASP A 120 28.44 -1.42 6.22
N PHE A 121 29.06 -2.33 6.97
CA PHE A 121 30.35 -2.92 6.59
C PHE A 121 30.33 -3.66 5.25
N LEU A 122 29.28 -4.44 4.97
CA LEU A 122 29.15 -5.15 3.69
C LEU A 122 29.02 -4.17 2.51
N ILE A 123 28.28 -3.08 2.70
CA ILE A 123 28.12 -2.01 1.69
C ILE A 123 29.47 -1.36 1.42
N GLU A 124 30.22 -0.99 2.47
CA GLU A 124 31.54 -0.38 2.33
C GLU A 124 32.53 -1.28 1.59
N ILE A 125 32.49 -2.60 1.82
CA ILE A 125 33.34 -3.54 1.08
C ILE A 125 32.97 -3.57 -0.40
N GLU A 126 31.69 -3.67 -0.71
CA GLU A 126 31.24 -3.73 -2.11
C GLU A 126 31.63 -2.46 -2.87
N GLU A 127 31.54 -1.30 -2.24
CA GLU A 127 32.01 -0.02 -2.79
C GLU A 127 33.52 -0.04 -3.05
N LYS A 128 34.33 -0.52 -2.10
CA LYS A 128 35.79 -0.63 -2.27
C LYS A 128 36.16 -1.59 -3.41
N ILE A 129 35.51 -2.75 -3.51
CA ILE A 129 35.74 -3.73 -4.58
C ILE A 129 35.40 -3.14 -5.95
N LYS A 130 34.30 -2.38 -6.06
CA LYS A 130 33.92 -1.69 -7.31
C LYS A 130 34.92 -0.61 -7.70
N HIS A 131 35.47 0.12 -6.74
CA HIS A 131 36.48 1.15 -6.98
C HIS A 131 37.85 0.58 -7.42
N GLU A 132 38.26 -0.59 -6.93
CA GLU A 132 39.51 -1.26 -7.38
C GLU A 132 39.37 -1.98 -8.73
N ALA A 133 38.14 -2.30 -9.15
CA ALA A 133 37.86 -2.99 -10.41
C ALA A 133 37.71 -2.07 -11.64
N THR A 134 37.92 -0.76 -11.49
CA THR A 134 37.87 0.21 -12.59
C THR A 134 39.27 0.83 -12.77
N PRO A 135 40.01 0.55 -13.87
CA PRO A 135 41.35 1.09 -14.10
C PRO A 135 41.37 2.60 -14.37
#